data_AF-A0A955D745-F1
#
_entry.id   AF-A0A955D745-F1
#
_cell.length_a   1.000
_cell.length_b   1.000
_cell.length_c   1.000
_cell.angle_alpha   90.00
_cell.angle_beta   90.00
_cell.angle_gamma   90.00
#
_symmetry.space_group_name_H-M   'P 1'
#
loop_
_entity.id
_entity.type
_entity.pdbx_description
1 polymer ?
#
loop_
_entity_poly.entity_id
_entity_poly.type
_entity_poly.pdbx_seq_one_letter_code
_entity_poly.pdbx_strand_id
1 'polypeptide(L)'
;MPIDLTTPASALALNTLAASDDELKIAVVGLGAIIVIVLSVLHTVRKTTEVRERERTRREVAAYVAEGSMSPDEAARVLSAGMSEEVAAQLARGVSWGMISANKVKKFNE
;
A
#
# COMPACT_ATOMS: atom_id res chain seq x y z
N MET A 1 46.57 -37.68 -10.02
CA MET A 1 46.59 -36.25 -10.40
C MET A 1 46.06 -35.47 -9.20
N PRO A 2 46.89 -34.73 -8.46
CA PRO A 2 46.43 -33.96 -7.30
C PRO A 2 45.60 -32.76 -7.78
N ILE A 3 44.47 -32.53 -7.11
CA ILE A 3 43.55 -31.42 -7.39
C ILE A 3 44.18 -30.17 -6.73
N ASP A 4 44.62 -29.21 -7.54
CA ASP A 4 45.17 -27.94 -7.07
C ASP A 4 44.07 -27.12 -6.36
N LEU A 5 44.24 -26.87 -5.06
CA LEU A 5 43.29 -26.15 -4.20
C LEU A 5 43.46 -24.61 -4.23
N THR A 6 44.25 -24.08 -5.17
CA THR A 6 44.66 -22.66 -5.21
C THR A 6 43.82 -21.78 -6.13
N THR A 7 42.72 -22.31 -6.70
CA THR A 7 41.84 -21.53 -7.56
C THR A 7 41.04 -20.51 -6.75
N PRO A 8 41.07 -19.20 -7.06
CA PRO A 8 40.37 -18.17 -6.28
C PRO A 8 38.84 -18.33 -6.24
N ALA A 9 38.29 -19.18 -7.11
CA ALA A 9 36.86 -19.50 -7.14
C ALA A 9 36.38 -20.30 -5.92
N SER A 10 37.21 -21.19 -5.35
CA SER A 10 36.83 -21.98 -4.17
C SER A 10 36.89 -21.17 -2.87
N ALA A 11 37.76 -20.17 -2.79
CA ALA A 11 37.84 -19.24 -1.65
C ALA A 11 36.60 -18.34 -1.55
N LEU A 12 36.05 -17.90 -2.69
CA LEU A 12 34.79 -17.15 -2.74
C LEU A 12 33.61 -18.02 -2.31
N ALA A 13 33.57 -19.29 -2.73
CA ALA A 13 32.53 -20.24 -2.33
C ALA A 13 32.60 -20.58 -0.82
N LEU A 14 33.79 -20.62 -0.24
CA LEU A 14 33.98 -20.81 1.21
C LEU A 14 33.54 -19.59 2.03
N ASN A 15 33.84 -18.37 1.58
CA ASN A 15 33.45 -17.15 2.28
C ASN A 15 31.92 -16.96 2.35
N THR A 16 31.17 -17.42 1.34
CA THR A 16 29.70 -17.33 1.37
C THR A 16 29.04 -18.43 2.20
N LEU A 17 29.74 -19.52 2.53
CA LEU A 17 29.27 -20.55 3.47
C LEU A 17 29.70 -20.29 4.92
N ALA A 18 30.71 -19.43 5.15
CA ALA A 18 31.30 -19.19 6.47
C ALA A 18 30.57 -18.14 7.33
N ALA A 19 29.43 -17.60 6.87
CA ALA A 19 28.60 -16.75 7.72
C ALA A 19 28.07 -17.60 8.89
N SER A 20 28.50 -17.28 10.10
CA SER A 20 28.04 -17.98 11.30
C SER A 20 26.52 -17.81 11.48
N ASP A 21 25.85 -18.78 12.10
CA ASP A 21 24.39 -18.77 12.27
C ASP A 21 23.87 -17.47 12.93
N ASP A 22 24.68 -16.85 13.78
CA ASP A 22 24.33 -15.59 14.43
C ASP A 22 24.52 -14.37 13.50
N GLU A 23 25.53 -14.37 12.63
CA GLU A 23 25.67 -13.34 11.59
C GLU A 23 24.51 -13.41 10.59
N LEU A 24 24.07 -14.62 10.22
CA LEU A 24 22.95 -14.81 9.31
C LEU A 24 21.63 -14.33 9.93
N LYS A 25 21.40 -14.57 11.24
CA LYS A 25 20.25 -14.01 11.97
C LYS A 25 20.28 -12.48 12.00
N ILE A 26 21.44 -11.88 12.31
CA ILE A 26 21.59 -10.42 12.34
C ILE A 26 21.35 -9.82 10.96
N ALA A 27 21.87 -10.45 9.90
CA ALA A 27 21.66 -9.99 8.53
C ALA A 27 20.18 -10.06 8.12
N VAL A 28 19.48 -11.16 8.43
CA VAL A 28 18.06 -11.33 8.11
C VAL A 28 17.19 -10.34 8.89
N VAL A 29 17.43 -10.17 10.19
CA VAL A 29 16.68 -9.21 11.02
C VAL A 29 16.97 -7.78 10.60
N GLY A 30 18.23 -7.44 10.33
CA GLY A 30 18.64 -6.11 9.89
C GLY A 30 18.04 -5.74 8.53
N LEU A 31 18.13 -6.65 7.55
CA LEU A 31 17.54 -6.43 6.23
C LEU A 31 16.01 -6.35 6.31
N GLY A 32 15.38 -7.22 7.11
CA GLY A 32 13.94 -7.20 7.34
C GLY A 32 13.46 -5.88 7.94
N ALA A 33 14.17 -5.35 8.95
CA ALA A 33 13.84 -4.07 9.57
C ALA A 33 13.92 -2.91 8.57
N ILE A 34 14.94 -2.87 7.72
CA ILE A 34 15.09 -1.84 6.68
C ILE A 34 13.92 -1.89 5.70
N ILE A 35 13.53 -3.09 5.24
CA ILE A 35 12.39 -3.24 4.32
C ILE A 35 11.10 -2.73 4.96
N VAL A 36 10.83 -3.09 6.22
CA VAL A 36 9.63 -2.64 6.94
C VAL A 36 9.60 -1.11 7.06
N ILE A 37 10.74 -0.48 7.39
CA ILE A 37 10.84 0.97 7.49
C ILE A 37 10.54 1.62 6.14
N VAL A 38 11.17 1.15 5.06
CA VAL A 38 10.97 1.69 3.71
C VAL A 38 9.50 1.57 3.29
N LEU A 39 8.88 0.41 3.46
CA LEU A 39 7.47 0.20 3.13
C LEU A 39 6.54 1.09 3.96
N SER A 40 6.85 1.31 5.24
CA SER A 40 6.06 2.17 6.13
C SER A 40 6.10 3.63 5.68
N VAL A 41 7.27 4.12 5.28
CA VAL A 41 7.42 5.49 4.74
C VAL A 41 6.65 5.63 3.43
N LEU A 42 6.81 4.68 2.50
CA LEU A 42 6.08 4.69 1.22
C LEU A 42 4.56 4.68 1.42
N HIS A 43 4.06 3.90 2.38
CA HIS A 43 2.65 3.87 2.72
C HIS A 43 2.15 5.23 3.24
N THR A 44 2.93 5.86 4.12
CA THR A 44 2.60 7.18 4.69
C THR A 44 2.59 8.29 3.65
N VAL A 45 3.57 8.30 2.74
CA VAL A 45 3.64 9.26 1.64
C VAL A 45 2.43 9.09 0.72
N ARG A 46 2.11 7.86 0.31
CA ARG A 46 0.94 7.57 -0.53
C ARG A 46 -0.35 8.10 0.08
N LYS A 47 -0.58 7.84 1.36
CA LYS A 47 -1.79 8.29 2.07
C LYS A 47 -1.87 9.81 2.16
N THR A 48 -0.74 10.48 2.41
CA THR A 48 -0.68 11.94 2.45
C THR A 48 -0.99 12.56 1.10
N THR A 49 -0.41 12.02 0.02
CA THR A 49 -0.69 12.47 -1.35
C THR A 49 -2.16 12.27 -1.70
N GLU A 50 -2.74 11.11 -1.37
CA GLU A 50 -4.17 10.85 -1.64
C GLU A 50 -5.09 11.88 -0.97
N VAL A 51 -4.86 12.19 0.31
CA VAL A 51 -5.65 13.20 1.03
C VAL A 51 -5.50 14.57 0.38
N ARG A 52 -4.28 14.95 0.03
CA ARG A 52 -3.99 16.24 -0.62
C ARG A 52 -4.66 16.36 -1.98
N GLU A 53 -4.62 15.33 -2.80
CA GLU A 53 -5.30 15.32 -4.10
C GLU A 53 -6.81 15.38 -3.93
N ARG A 54 -7.40 14.64 -2.98
CA ARG A 54 -8.84 14.72 -2.68
C ARG A 54 -9.26 16.14 -2.27
N GLU A 55 -8.47 16.81 -1.44
CA GLU A 55 -8.74 18.20 -1.07
C GLU A 55 -8.59 19.16 -2.25
N ARG A 56 -7.57 18.96 -3.09
CA ARG A 56 -7.36 19.76 -4.29
C ARG A 56 -8.53 19.62 -5.26
N THR A 57 -8.95 18.39 -5.56
CA THR A 57 -10.12 18.13 -6.42
C THR A 57 -11.38 18.78 -5.85
N ARG A 58 -11.62 18.72 -4.53
CA ARG A 58 -12.78 19.40 -3.92
C ARG A 58 -12.75 20.91 -4.12
N ARG A 59 -11.57 21.53 -4.04
CA ARG A 59 -11.41 22.99 -4.25
C ARG A 59 -11.60 23.35 -5.73
N GLU A 60 -11.06 22.57 -6.64
CA GLU A 60 -11.21 22.78 -8.09
C GLU A 60 -12.66 22.61 -8.53
N VAL A 61 -13.35 21.56 -8.05
CA VAL A 61 -14.78 21.36 -8.30
C VAL A 61 -15.61 22.52 -7.74
N ALA A 62 -15.30 23.01 -6.53
CA ALA A 62 -15.99 24.17 -5.97
C ALA A 62 -15.78 25.45 -6.80
N ALA A 63 -14.58 25.64 -7.35
CA ALA A 63 -14.31 26.74 -8.27
C ALA A 63 -15.11 26.62 -9.57
N TYR A 64 -15.19 25.43 -10.18
CA TYR A 64 -15.99 25.21 -11.39
C TYR A 64 -17.49 25.45 -11.17
N VAL A 65 -18.00 25.09 -9.99
CA VAL A 65 -19.39 25.42 -9.61
C VAL A 65 -19.57 26.93 -9.43
N ALA A 66 -18.62 27.61 -8.80
CA ALA A 66 -18.67 29.07 -8.59
C ALA A 66 -18.54 29.86 -9.90
N GLU A 67 -17.76 29.37 -10.85
CA GLU A 67 -17.62 29.91 -12.21
C GLU A 67 -18.82 29.58 -13.11
N GLY A 68 -19.66 28.63 -12.70
CA GLY A 68 -20.84 28.18 -13.45
C GLY A 68 -20.51 27.23 -14.61
N SER A 69 -19.28 26.72 -14.70
CA SER A 69 -18.86 25.75 -15.72
C SER A 69 -19.23 24.30 -15.38
N MET A 70 -19.68 24.05 -14.14
CA MET A 70 -20.20 22.76 -13.67
C MET A 70 -21.45 22.97 -12.82
N SER A 71 -22.49 22.15 -13.03
CA SER A 71 -23.69 22.22 -12.19
C SER A 71 -23.44 21.62 -10.80
N PRO A 72 -24.12 22.08 -9.73
CA PRO A 72 -23.99 21.51 -8.39
C PRO A 72 -24.29 20.00 -8.34
N ASP A 73 -25.26 19.53 -9.13
CA ASP A 73 -25.65 18.12 -9.19
C ASP A 73 -24.59 17.25 -9.89
N GLU A 74 -23.90 17.79 -10.89
CA GLU A 74 -22.76 17.12 -11.51
C GLU A 74 -21.56 17.10 -10.57
N ALA A 75 -21.28 18.20 -9.86
CA ALA A 75 -20.23 18.25 -8.85
C ALA A 75 -20.46 17.21 -7.74
N ALA A 76 -21.70 17.06 -7.26
CA ALA A 76 -22.06 16.03 -6.29
C ALA A 76 -21.78 14.62 -6.82
N ARG A 77 -22.12 14.35 -8.09
CA ARG A 77 -21.84 13.06 -8.74
C ARG A 77 -20.35 12.80 -8.87
N VAL A 78 -19.55 13.77 -9.33
CA VAL A 78 -18.09 13.65 -9.48
C VAL A 78 -17.43 13.37 -8.12
N LEU A 79 -17.82 14.10 -7.07
CA LEU A 79 -17.30 13.89 -5.73
C LEU A 79 -17.69 12.53 -5.12
N SER A 80 -18.79 11.94 -5.59
CA SER A 80 -19.28 10.62 -5.15
C SER A 80 -18.77 9.44 -5.98
N ALA A 81 -18.17 9.68 -7.16
CA ALA A 81 -17.88 8.65 -8.15
C ALA A 81 -16.89 7.56 -7.66
N GLY A 82 -16.09 7.82 -6.64
CA GLY A 82 -15.18 6.85 -6.03
C GLY A 82 -15.69 6.18 -4.74
N MET A 83 -16.85 6.60 -4.23
CA MET A 83 -17.36 6.07 -2.96
C MET A 83 -17.88 4.63 -3.09
N SER A 84 -18.43 4.22 -4.22
CA SER A 84 -19.09 2.90 -4.34
C SER A 84 -18.13 1.73 -4.11
N GLU A 85 -16.93 1.77 -4.69
CA GLU A 85 -15.93 0.70 -4.56
C GLU A 85 -15.27 0.71 -3.18
N GLU A 86 -14.95 1.88 -2.64
CA GLU A 86 -14.38 2.01 -1.29
C GLU A 86 -15.40 1.59 -0.22
N VAL A 87 -16.66 1.98 -0.38
CA VAL A 87 -17.78 1.57 0.49
C VAL A 87 -18.02 0.07 0.36
N ALA A 88 -18.04 -0.50 -0.84
CA ALA A 88 -18.17 -1.95 -1.02
C ALA A 88 -17.02 -2.72 -0.33
N ALA A 89 -15.78 -2.24 -0.45
CA ALA A 89 -14.62 -2.83 0.22
C ALA A 89 -14.66 -2.67 1.76
N GLN A 90 -15.14 -1.53 2.27
CA GLN A 90 -15.34 -1.31 3.70
C GLN A 90 -16.48 -2.18 4.25
N LEU A 91 -17.58 -2.32 3.52
CA LEU A 91 -18.69 -3.21 3.88
C LEU A 91 -18.24 -4.67 3.86
N ALA A 92 -17.48 -5.11 2.86
CA ALA A 92 -16.92 -6.46 2.80
C ALA A 92 -15.99 -6.76 4.00
N ARG A 93 -15.14 -5.81 4.40
CA ARG A 93 -14.30 -5.92 5.61
C ARG A 93 -15.12 -5.92 6.90
N GLY A 94 -16.15 -5.07 6.99
CA GLY A 94 -17.05 -5.03 8.15
C GLY A 94 -17.85 -6.33 8.31
N VAL A 95 -18.25 -6.96 7.19
CA VAL A 95 -18.89 -8.27 7.19
C VAL A 95 -17.90 -9.37 7.58
N SER A 96 -16.67 -9.34 7.07
CA SER A 96 -15.68 -10.38 7.40
C SER A 96 -15.26 -10.37 8.88
N TRP A 97 -15.28 -9.22 9.52
CA TRP A 97 -15.03 -9.08 10.96
C TRP A 97 -16.29 -9.25 11.83
N GLY A 98 -17.45 -9.54 11.23
CA GLY A 98 -18.72 -9.70 11.96
C GLY A 98 -19.28 -8.40 12.55
N MET A 99 -18.69 -7.24 12.24
CA MET A 99 -19.15 -5.93 12.70
C MET A 99 -20.40 -5.44 11.94
N ILE A 100 -20.63 -5.97 10.73
CA ILE A 100 -21.75 -5.61 9.87
C ILE A 100 -22.47 -6.88 9.41
N SER A 101 -23.79 -6.90 9.57
CA SER A 101 -24.64 -7.99 9.05
C SER A 101 -24.77 -7.88 7.53
N ALA A 102 -24.57 -9.00 6.82
CA ALA A 102 -24.66 -9.09 5.36
C ALA A 102 -26.04 -8.64 4.81
N ASN A 103 -27.10 -8.78 5.59
CA ASN A 103 -28.43 -8.31 5.20
C ASN A 103 -28.53 -6.78 5.16
N LYS A 104 -27.77 -6.08 6.00
CA LYS A 104 -27.71 -4.60 5.97
C LYS A 104 -26.96 -4.08 4.74
N VAL A 105 -26.03 -4.87 4.20
CA VAL A 105 -25.26 -4.55 2.97
C VAL A 105 -26.10 -4.70 1.72
N LYS A 106 -26.91 -5.78 1.61
CA LYS A 106 -27.80 -5.99 0.45
C LYS A 106 -28.77 -4.82 0.22
N LYS A 107 -29.34 -4.28 1.29
CA LYS A 107 -30.29 -3.16 1.24
C LYS A 107 -29.65 -1.83 0.78
N PHE A 108 -28.33 -1.73 0.77
CA PHE A 108 -27.61 -0.54 0.30
C PHE A 108 -27.28 -0.61 -1.20
N ASN A 109 -27.45 -1.77 -1.82
CA ASN A 109 -27.07 -2.06 -3.21
C ASN A 109 -28.30 -2.37 -4.10
N GLU A 110 -29.50 -2.34 -3.53
CA GLU A 110 -30.81 -2.23 -4.22
C GLU A 110 -31.24 -0.76 -4.24
#